data_AF-A0A538TGD5-F1
#
_entry.id   AF-A0A538TGD5-F1
#
_cell.length_a   1.000
_cell.length_b   1.000
_cell.length_c   1.000
_cell.angle_alpha   90.00
_cell.angle_beta   90.00
_cell.angle_gamma   90.00
#
_symmetry.space_group_name_H-M   'P 1'
#
loop_
_entity.id
_entity.type
_entity.pdbx_description
1 polymer ?
#
loop_
_entity_poly.entity_id
_entity_poly.type
_entity_poly.pdbx_seq_one_letter_code
_entity_poly.pdbx_strand_id
1 'polypeptide(L)'
;MSDQNFEVGDWVRHPEFGDGLILEAKGGGESASVLVSFPDNSRRRLMVKFARLSRLEPQPGPSSRSKQEGKARAKPGKKRAGGK
;
A
#
# COMPACT_ATOMS: atom_id res chain seq x y z
N MET A 1 -0.49 -13.54 -1.19
CA MET A 1 0.94 -13.21 -1.19
C MET A 1 0.99 -11.71 -1.00
N SER A 2 1.57 -11.24 0.10
CA SER A 2 1.45 -9.85 0.51
C SER A 2 2.43 -8.99 -0.27
N ASP A 3 1.97 -8.39 -1.37
CA ASP A 3 2.66 -7.26 -2.00
C ASP A 3 2.85 -6.19 -0.92
N GLN A 4 4.09 -5.98 -0.49
CA GLN A 4 4.43 -4.88 0.41
C GLN A 4 4.39 -3.60 -0.41
N ASN A 5 3.18 -3.10 -0.64
CA ASN A 5 2.95 -1.80 -1.21
C ASN A 5 3.38 -0.76 -0.18
N PHE A 6 4.48 -0.08 -0.46
CA PHE A 6 4.95 1.05 0.32
C PHE A 6 4.14 2.29 -0.08
N GLU A 7 3.56 2.95 0.91
CA GLU A 7 2.73 4.14 0.72
C GLU A 7 3.45 5.39 1.23
N VAL A 8 3.06 6.56 0.69
CA VAL A 8 3.58 7.84 1.17
C VAL A 8 3.09 8.08 2.60
N GLY A 9 4.01 8.47 3.49
CA GLY A 9 3.75 8.65 4.92
C GLY A 9 4.07 7.42 5.77
N ASP A 10 4.41 6.29 5.15
CA ASP A 10 4.81 5.09 5.87
C ASP A 10 6.28 5.18 6.32
N TRP A 11 6.58 4.57 7.47
CA TRP A 11 7.92 4.53 8.02
C TRP A 11 8.61 3.24 7.58
N VAL A 12 9.86 3.37 7.14
CA VAL A 12 10.66 2.24 6.67
C VAL A 12 12.02 2.22 7.34
N ARG A 13 12.58 1.03 7.49
CA ARG A 13 13.94 0.82 7.96
C ARG A 13 14.79 0.22 6.85
N HIS A 14 15.90 0.87 6.57
CA HIS A 14 16.98 0.37 5.73
C HIS A 14 18.13 -0.16 6.61
N PRO A 15 18.73 -1.32 6.30
CA PRO A 15 19.80 -1.88 7.12
C PRO A 15 21.06 -0.98 7.19
N GLU A 16 21.38 -0.27 6.10
CA GLU A 16 22.55 0.63 6.06
C GLU A 16 22.25 2.09 6.45
N PHE A 17 21.02 2.58 6.25
CA PHE A 17 20.69 4.00 6.46
C PHE A 17 19.85 4.24 7.71
N GLY A 18 19.32 3.18 8.32
CA GLY A 18 18.41 3.28 9.46
C GLY A 18 16.99 3.63 9.03
N ASP A 19 16.30 4.33 9.90
CA ASP A 19 14.87 4.61 9.78
C ASP A 19 14.62 5.85 8.91
N GLY A 20 13.56 5.83 8.12
CA GLY A 20 13.20 6.93 7.23
C GLY A 20 11.72 6.95 6.87
N LEU A 21 11.27 8.13 6.44
CA LEU A 21 9.87 8.37 6.06
C LEU A 21 9.72 8.38 4.55
N ILE A 22 8.72 7.67 4.02
CA ILE A 22 8.43 7.72 2.58
C ILE A 22 7.73 9.03 2.24
N LEU A 23 8.34 9.82 1.36
CA LEU A 23 7.78 11.06 0.83
C LEU A 23 7.09 10.87 -0.53
N GLU A 24 7.53 9.91 -1.32
CA GLU A 24 6.96 9.63 -2.64
C GLU A 24 7.09 8.13 -2.94
N ALA A 25 6.07 7.52 -3.53
CA ALA A 25 6.13 6.16 -4.05
C ALA A 25 5.68 6.17 -5.52
N LYS A 26 6.54 5.67 -6.41
CA LYS A 26 6.28 5.60 -7.86
C LYS A 26 6.65 4.24 -8.43
N GLY A 27 5.86 3.78 -9.38
CA GLY A 27 6.03 2.47 -10.01
C GLY A 27 5.26 1.36 -9.27
N GLY A 28 5.07 0.25 -9.97
CA GLY A 28 4.34 -0.92 -9.45
C GLY A 28 5.18 -2.19 -9.62
N GLY A 29 4.95 -3.15 -8.72
CA GLY A 29 5.61 -4.45 -8.73
C GLY A 29 7.14 -4.33 -8.65
N GLU A 30 7.82 -4.76 -9.70
CA GLU A 30 9.27 -4.96 -9.72
C GLU A 30 10.08 -3.68 -9.91
N SER A 31 9.48 -2.65 -10.51
CA SER A 31 10.11 -1.35 -10.78
C SER A 31 9.68 -0.27 -9.78
N ALA A 32 9.09 -0.67 -8.65
CA ALA A 32 8.66 0.24 -7.60
C ALA A 32 9.87 0.96 -6.97
N SER A 33 9.80 2.28 -6.94
CA SER A 33 10.80 3.19 -6.42
C SER A 33 10.16 4.14 -5.41
N VAL A 34 10.78 4.27 -4.24
CA VAL A 34 10.31 5.15 -3.17
C VAL A 34 11.36 6.22 -2.87
N LEU A 35 10.92 7.44 -2.60
CA LEU A 35 11.74 8.52 -2.08
C LEU A 35 11.63 8.52 -0.56
N VAL A 36 12.72 8.18 0.11
CA VAL A 36 12.78 8.14 1.57
C VAL A 36 13.57 9.34 2.08
N SER A 37 13.02 10.04 3.07
CA SER A 37 13.72 11.06 3.82
C SER A 37 14.32 10.44 5.08
N PHE A 38 15.64 10.53 5.19
CA PHE A 38 16.38 10.09 6.35
C PHE A 38 16.56 11.26 7.33
N PRO A 39 16.75 10.98 8.64
CA PRO A 39 16.96 12.02 9.66
C PRO A 39 18.23 12.85 9.42
N ASP A 40 19.15 12.34 8.58
CA ASP A 40 20.37 13.01 8.12
C ASP A 40 20.13 14.18 7.15
N ASN A 41 18.89 14.68 7.01
CA ASN A 41 18.47 15.64 5.97
C ASN A 41 18.69 15.16 4.52
N SER A 42 19.08 13.90 4.35
CA SER A 42 19.30 13.27 3.06
C SER A 42 18.01 12.61 2.56
N ARG A 43 17.62 12.91 1.31
CA ARG A 43 16.50 12.27 0.62
C ARG A 43 17.04 11.43 -0.53
N ARG A 44 16.74 10.13 -0.51
CA ARG A 44 17.27 9.16 -1.48
C ARG A 44 16.14 8.39 -2.13
N ARG A 45 16.28 8.19 -3.45
CA ARG A 45 15.38 7.34 -4.22
C ARG A 45 15.91 5.91 -4.19
N LEU A 46 15.14 5.02 -3.61
CA LEU A 46 15.49 3.62 -3.41
C LEU A 46 14.47 2.74 -4.13
N MET A 47 14.95 1.77 -4.91
CA MET A 47 14.09 0.77 -5.53
C MET A 47 13.74 -0.30 -4.51
N VAL A 48 12.45 -0.53 -4.29
CA VAL A 48 11.91 -1.45 -3.28
C VAL A 48 12.51 -2.85 -3.41
N LYS A 49 12.64 -3.34 -4.66
CA LYS A 49 13.18 -4.67 -4.99
C LYS A 49 14.65 -4.86 -4.57
N PHE A 50 15.44 -3.79 -4.58
CA PHE A 50 16.88 -3.85 -4.28
C PHE A 50 17.20 -3.38 -2.85
N ALA A 51 16.45 -2.41 -2.33
CA ALA A 51 16.73 -1.75 -1.07
C ALA A 51 16.35 -2.58 0.18
N ARG A 52 15.66 -3.72 0.01
CA ARG A 52 15.26 -4.62 1.11
C ARG A 52 14.67 -3.85 2.31
N LEU A 53 13.84 -2.86 2.01
CA LEU A 53 13.22 -2.00 3.02
C LEU A 53 12.29 -2.83 3.89
N SER A 54 12.37 -2.66 5.21
CA SER A 54 11.40 -3.22 6.15
C SER A 54 10.40 -2.14 6.54
N ARG A 55 9.11 -2.40 6.35
CA ARG A 55 8.06 -1.49 6.81
C ARG A 55 8.04 -1.48 8.34
N LEU A 56 8.24 -0.31 8.93
CA LEU A 56 8.02 -0.06 10.35
C LEU A 56 6.55 0.34 10.46
N GLU A 57 5.68 -0.65 10.67
CA GLU A 57 4.24 -0.40 10.79
C GLU A 57 3.98 0.72 11.81
N PRO A 58 3.49 1.90 11.37
CA PRO A 58 3.07 2.90 12.32
C PRO A 58 1.84 2.33 13.01
N GLN A 59 1.84 2.42 14.34
CA GLN A 59 0.91 1.75 15.23
C GLN A 59 -0.54 1.79 14.71
N PRO A 60 -1.26 0.67 14.72
CA PRO A 60 -2.45 0.48 13.92
C PRO A 60 -3.56 1.46 14.32
N GLY A 61 -3.87 2.42 13.43
CA GLY A 61 -5.24 2.90 13.28
C GLY A 61 -6.10 1.79 12.64
N PRO A 62 -7.39 1.67 12.95
CA PRO A 62 -8.22 0.49 12.69
C PRO A 62 -8.64 0.27 11.20
N SER A 63 -7.73 0.40 10.23
CA SER A 63 -8.12 0.51 8.81
C SER A 63 -7.69 -0.64 7.89
N SER A 64 -6.94 -1.65 8.32
CA SER A 64 -6.54 -2.76 7.43
C SER A 64 -7.56 -3.92 7.33
N ARG A 65 -8.80 -3.72 7.80
CA ARG A 65 -9.95 -4.60 7.46
C ARG A 65 -11.01 -3.80 6.75
N SER A 66 -10.81 -3.54 5.46
CA SER A 66 -11.92 -3.41 4.55
C SER A 66 -11.46 -3.74 3.15
N LYS A 67 -12.20 -4.67 2.54
CA LYS A 67 -12.29 -4.87 1.08
C LYS A 67 -11.31 -5.88 0.47
N GLN A 68 -11.65 -7.16 0.63
CA GLN A 68 -11.97 -8.01 -0.53
C GLN A 68 -12.62 -9.32 -0.05
N GLU A 69 -13.82 -9.20 0.51
CA GLU A 69 -14.74 -10.35 0.53
C GLU A 69 -15.51 -10.36 -0.79
N GLY A 70 -15.75 -11.57 -1.29
CA GLY A 70 -15.92 -11.87 -2.70
C GLY A 70 -17.31 -11.62 -3.28
N LYS A 71 -17.30 -11.59 -4.61
CA LYS A 71 -18.31 -12.10 -5.54
C LYS A 71 -19.59 -12.68 -4.92
N ALA A 72 -20.75 -12.11 -5.31
CA ALA A 72 -21.86 -12.92 -5.77
C ALA A 72 -22.70 -12.18 -6.83
N ARG A 73 -22.75 -12.77 -8.02
CA ARG A 73 -23.71 -12.45 -9.09
C ARG A 73 -25.12 -12.71 -8.56
N ALA A 74 -26.06 -11.81 -8.83
CA ALA A 74 -27.46 -12.17 -9.08
C ALA A 74 -28.19 -11.03 -9.84
N LYS A 75 -28.34 -11.18 -11.15
CA LYS A 75 -29.63 -10.91 -11.83
C LYS A 75 -30.36 -12.27 -11.81
N PRO A 76 -31.69 -12.39 -11.61
CA PRO A 76 -32.74 -11.62 -12.31
C PRO A 76 -33.99 -11.32 -11.45
N GLY A 77 -34.99 -10.60 -11.99
CA GLY A 77 -36.26 -10.42 -11.27
C GLY A 77 -37.24 -9.42 -11.88
N LYS A 78 -37.64 -9.66 -13.12
CA LYS A 78 -38.73 -8.95 -13.82
C LYS A 78 -40.03 -9.13 -13.03
N LYS A 79 -40.63 -8.06 -12.50
CA LYS A 79 -42.06 -8.07 -12.11
C LYS A 79 -42.85 -7.23 -13.09
N ARG A 80 -43.55 -7.93 -13.98
CA ARG A 80 -44.75 -7.46 -14.70
C ARG A 80 -45.99 -7.91 -13.90
N ALA A 81 -47.12 -7.30 -14.23
CA ALA A 81 -48.48 -7.45 -13.69
C ALA A 81 -48.72 -6.57 -12.44
N GLY A 82 -49.63 -5.61 -12.41
CA GLY A 82 -50.92 -5.49 -13.10
C GLY A 82 -52.02 -5.79 -12.08
N GLY A 83 -52.91 -4.84 -11.81
CA GLY A 83 -54.03 -5.11 -10.90
C GLY A 83 -54.76 -3.87 -10.42
N LYS A 84 -55.73 -3.44 -11.24
CA LYS A 84 -56.91 -2.61 -10.99
C LYS A 84 -56.75 -1.28 -10.24
#